data_AF-A0A3D1CH18-F1
#
_entry.id   AF-A0A3D1CH18-F1
#
_cell.length_a   1.000
_cell.length_b   1.000
_cell.length_c   1.000
_cell.angle_alpha   90.00
_cell.angle_beta   90.00
_cell.angle_gamma   90.00
#
_symmetry.space_group_name_H-M   'P 1'
#
loop_
_entity.id
_entity.type
_entity.pdbx_description
1 polymer ?
#
loop_
_entity_poly.entity_id
_entity_poly.type
_entity_poly.pdbx_seq_one_letter_code
_entity_poly.pdbx_strand_id
1 'polypeptide(L)' 'MSELSLSFGAMSPPIEQQLNEAGYTLGMSAPKYERAADSIVYLRVQGYLTMSACDAARKKLMKDIAKEARELQ' A
#
# COMPACT_ATOMS: atom_id res chain seq x y z
N MET A 1 -1.91 9.74 -16.55
CA MET A 1 -1.72 9.60 -15.09
C MET A 1 -0.37 8.96 -14.90
N SER A 2 0.54 9.60 -14.17
CA SER A 2 1.78 8.97 -13.70
C SER A 2 1.41 7.60 -13.11
N GLU A 3 2.06 6.52 -13.53
CA GLU A 3 1.80 5.20 -12.96
C GLU A 3 2.15 5.26 -11.47
N LEU A 4 1.13 5.24 -10.62
CA LEU A 4 1.30 5.25 -9.18
C LEU A 4 1.98 3.95 -8.76
N SER A 5 3.26 4.02 -8.41
CA SER A 5 4.06 2.89 -7.97
C SER A 5 4.33 3.05 -6.48
N LEU A 6 3.90 2.05 -5.69
CA LEU A 6 4.17 1.98 -4.26
C LEU A 6 4.99 0.73 -3.95
N SER A 7 5.96 0.91 -3.06
CA SER A 7 6.76 -0.16 -2.50
C SER A 7 6.23 -0.55 -1.13
N PHE A 8 6.16 -1.86 -0.85
CA PHE A 8 5.70 -2.40 0.42
C PHE A 8 6.81 -3.23 1.06
N GLY A 9 7.05 -3.01 2.35
CA GLY A 9 7.98 -3.81 3.14
C GLY A 9 8.61 -3.01 4.28
N ALA A 10 9.33 -3.70 5.16
CA ALA A 10 9.91 -3.08 6.37
C ALA A 10 10.93 -1.96 6.09
N MET A 11 11.49 -1.92 4.88
CA MET A 11 12.46 -0.89 4.45
C MET A 11 11.84 0.17 3.53
N SER A 12 10.55 0.04 3.21
CA SER A 12 9.86 1.03 2.38
C SER A 12 9.43 2.23 3.23
N PRO A 13 9.45 3.46 2.69
CA PRO A 13 8.84 4.59 3.37
C PRO A 13 7.34 4.35 3.61
N PRO A 14 6.71 5.04 4.57
CA PRO A 14 5.27 4.94 4.79
C PRO A 14 4.47 5.25 3.51
N ILE A 15 3.32 4.61 3.32
CA ILE A 15 2.49 4.78 2.11
C ILE A 15 2.14 6.25 1.87
N GLU A 16 1.78 7.00 2.92
CA GLU A 16 1.46 8.42 2.79
C GLU A 16 2.64 9.24 2.27
N GLN A 17 3.86 8.92 2.69
CA GLN A 17 5.05 9.61 2.21
C GLN A 17 5.26 9.36 0.71
N GLN A 18 5.19 8.08 0.30
CA GLN A 18 5.34 7.72 -1.11
C GLN A 18 4.26 8.35 -2.00
N LEU A 19 3.02 8.46 -1.50
CA LEU A 19 1.93 9.13 -2.21
C LEU A 19 2.17 10.63 -2.31
N ASN A 20 2.60 11.28 -1.23
CA ASN A 20 2.87 12.71 -1.23
C ASN A 20 3.99 13.07 -2.22
N GLU A 21 5.03 12.24 -2.31
CA GLU A 21 6.10 12.36 -3.32
C GLU A 21 5.56 12.25 -4.76
N ALA A 22 4.47 11.50 -4.97
CA ALA A 22 3.77 11.37 -6.24
C ALA A 22 2.69 12.45 -6.47
N GLY A 23 2.50 13.38 -5.55
CA GLY A 23 1.48 14.43 -5.62
C GLY A 23 0.07 13.97 -5.21
N TYR A 24 -0.04 12.90 -4.44
CA TYR A 24 -1.32 12.37 -3.93
C TYR A 24 -1.32 12.25 -2.40
N THR A 25 -2.49 12.14 -1.79
CA THR A 25 -2.65 11.89 -0.35
C THR A 25 -3.82 10.94 -0.08
N LEU A 26 -3.69 10.13 0.97
CA LEU A 26 -4.81 9.40 1.59
C LEU A 26 -5.30 10.08 2.88
N GLY A 27 -4.52 11.02 3.43
CA GLY A 27 -4.83 11.74 4.66
C GLY A 27 -5.15 10.77 5.81
N MET A 28 -6.33 10.94 6.40
CA MET A 28 -6.79 10.12 7.54
C MET A 28 -6.93 8.63 7.21
N SER A 29 -7.01 8.26 5.93
CA SER A 29 -7.12 6.86 5.50
C SER A 29 -5.77 6.16 5.40
N ALA A 30 -4.65 6.88 5.38
CA ALA A 30 -3.33 6.28 5.20
C ALA A 30 -2.99 5.17 6.23
N PRO A 31 -3.26 5.35 7.54
CA PRO A 31 -2.93 4.33 8.55
C PRO A 31 -3.67 2.99 8.34
N LYS A 32 -4.86 3.02 7.72
CA LYS A 32 -5.60 1.79 7.37
C LYS A 32 -4.85 0.98 6.32
N TYR A 33 -4.32 1.64 5.30
CA TYR A 33 -3.59 1.00 4.21
C TYR A 33 -2.21 0.52 4.67
N GLU A 34 -1.55 1.27 5.55
CA GLU A 34 -0.28 0.87 6.17
C GLU A 34 -0.43 -0.45 6.94
N ARG A 35 -1.42 -0.51 7.85
CA ARG A 35 -1.71 -1.74 8.62
C ARG A 35 -2.04 -2.93 7.73
N ALA A 36 -2.74 -2.69 6.62
CA ALA A 36 -3.08 -3.76 5.68
C ALA A 36 -1.82 -4.29 4.96
N ALA A 37 -0.94 -3.40 4.49
CA ALA A 37 0.34 -3.78 3.91
C ALA A 37 1.21 -4.59 4.90
N ASP A 38 1.34 -4.10 6.13
CA ASP A 38 2.10 -4.78 7.20
C ASP A 38 1.53 -6.15 7.51
N SER A 39 0.20 -6.26 7.60
CA SER A 39 -0.47 -7.53 7.87
C SER A 39 -0.22 -8.57 6.77
N ILE A 40 -0.23 -8.15 5.49
CA ILE A 40 0.10 -9.05 4.37
C ILE A 40 1.53 -9.58 4.52
N VAL A 41 2.49 -8.70 4.81
CA VAL A 41 3.89 -9.08 5.02
C VAL A 41 4.04 -10.00 6.23
N TYR A 42 3.41 -9.66 7.35
CA TYR A 42 3.45 -10.46 8.57
C TYR A 42 2.91 -11.88 8.33
N LEU A 43 1.72 -12.00 7.74
CA LEU A 43 1.13 -13.30 7.43
C LEU A 43 1.95 -14.11 6.42
N ARG A 44 2.64 -13.44 5.49
CA ARG A 44 3.58 -14.08 4.56
C ARG A 44 4.80 -14.64 5.28
N VAL A 45 5.43 -13.85 6.15
CA VAL A 45 6.62 -14.24 6.91
C VAL A 45 6.31 -15.40 7.84
N GLN A 46 5.13 -15.42 8.46
CA GLN A 46 4.68 -16.53 9.31
C GLN A 46 4.21 -17.77 8.52
N GLY A 47 4.21 -17.73 7.19
CA GLY A 47 3.84 -18.86 6.34
C GLY A 47 2.33 -19.11 6.20
N TYR A 48 1.48 -18.25 6.73
CA TYR A 48 0.02 -18.36 6.58
C TYR A 48 -0.46 -18.05 5.15
N LEU A 49 0.27 -17.20 4.42
CA LEU A 49 -0.04 -16.84 3.04
C LEU A 49 0.98 -17.39 2.07
N THR A 50 0.48 -17.97 0.97
CA THR A 50 1.28 -18.30 -0.22
C THR A 50 1.74 -17.03 -0.93
N MET A 51 2.72 -17.14 -1.84
CA MET A 51 3.19 -15.99 -2.63
C MET A 51 2.04 -15.44 -3.47
N SER A 52 1.30 -16.32 -4.13
CA SER A 52 0.15 -15.95 -4.96
C SER A 52 -0.94 -15.23 -4.19
N ALA A 53 -1.22 -15.64 -2.94
CA ALA A 53 -2.18 -14.95 -2.09
C ALA A 53 -1.69 -13.55 -1.69
N CYS A 54 -0.39 -13.39 -1.43
CA CYS A 54 0.21 -12.07 -1.16
C CYS A 54 0.14 -11.15 -2.37
N ASP A 55 0.45 -11.67 -3.56
CA ASP A 55 0.38 -10.90 -4.80
C ASP A 55 -1.05 -10.44 -5.08
N ALA A 56 -2.04 -11.32 -4.90
CA ALA A 56 -3.44 -10.97 -5.03
C ALA A 56 -3.88 -9.91 -4.01
N ALA A 57 -3.46 -10.05 -2.75
CA ALA A 57 -3.76 -9.09 -1.69
C ALA A 57 -3.14 -7.71 -1.98
N ARG A 58 -1.87 -7.66 -2.42
CA ARG A 58 -1.18 -6.42 -2.80
C ARG A 58 -1.83 -5.73 -4.00
N LYS A 59 -2.22 -6.50 -5.02
CA LYS A 59 -2.96 -5.95 -6.18
C LYS A 59 -4.29 -5.32 -5.77
N LYS A 60 -5.03 -5.98 -4.88
CA LYS A 60 -6.27 -5.44 -4.33
C LYS A 60 -5.99 -4.17 -3.52
N LEU A 61 -4.98 -4.19 -2.65
CA LEU A 61 -4.58 -3.04 -1.84
C LEU A 61 -4.23 -1.84 -2.72
N MET A 62 -3.41 -2.04 -3.76
CA MET A 62 -3.06 -0.98 -4.72
C MET A 62 -4.29 -0.41 -5.43
N LYS A 63 -5.24 -1.26 -5.84
CA LYS A 63 -6.49 -0.82 -6.48
C LYS A 63 -7.34 0.03 -5.54
N ASP A 64 -7.42 -0.37 -4.27
CA ASP A 64 -8.19 0.36 -3.26
C ASP A 64 -7.52 1.71 -2.93
N ILE A 65 -6.19 1.74 -2.81
CA ILE A 65 -5.40 2.98 -2.66
C ILE A 65 -5.63 3.91 -3.84
N ALA A 66 -5.47 3.43 -5.08
CA ALA A 66 -5.63 4.25 -6.28
C ALA A 66 -7.04 4.83 -6.43
N LYS A 67 -8.06 4.15 -5.89
CA LYS A 67 -9.44 4.63 -5.89
C LYS A 67 -9.69 5.72 -4.86
N GLU A 68 -8.99 5.68 -3.73
CA GLU A 68 -9.23 6.59 -2.61
C GLU A 68 -8.24 7.78 -2.59
N ALA A 69 -7.04 7.60 -3.13
CA ALA A 69 -6.02 8.62 -3.26
C ALA A 69 -6.57 9.84 -4.02
N ARG A 70 -6.22 11.03 -3.53
CA ARG A 70 -6.62 12.31 -4.10
C ARG A 70 -5.39 13.15 -4.37
N GLU A 71 -5.48 14.08 -5.30
CA GLU A 71 -4.39 15.03 -5.56
C GLU A 71 -4.10 15.86 -4.29
N LEU A 72 -2.82 16.01 -4.00
CA LEU A 72 -2.30 16.83 -2.92
C LEU A 72 -2.50 18.31 -3.34
N GLN A 73 -3.58 18.93 -2.86
CA GLN A 73 -3.89 20.35 -3.11
C GLN A 73 -3.00 21.28 -2.29
#